data_AF-A0A533W8A4-F1
#
_entry.id   AF-A0A533W8A4-F1
#
_cell.length_a   1.000
_cell.length_b   1.000
_cell.length_c   1.000
_cell.angle_alpha   90.00
_cell.angle_beta   90.00
_cell.angle_gamma   90.00
#
_symmetry.space_group_name_H-M   'P 1'
#
loop_
_entity.id
_entity.type
_entity.pdbx_description
1 polymer ?
#
loop_
_entity_poly.entity_id
_entity_poly.type
_entity_poly.pdbx_seq_one_letter_code
_entity_poly.pdbx_strand_id
1 'polypeptide(L)'
;MPIDAAEFDAHKDLGTMITQFLCRNPDRGFSAEEIAQATGVSEEDVNNTLLKLGFSDLASAIAGRKKKIRIEDVTIDGTTYYRCISD
;
A
#
# COMPACT_ATOMS: atom_id res chain seq x y z
N MET A 1 11.42 15.85 14.28
CA MET A 1 12.26 14.83 14.95
C MET A 1 12.65 13.79 13.91
N PRO A 2 13.88 13.24 13.94
CA PRO A 2 14.20 12.08 13.10
C PRO A 2 13.29 10.93 13.48
N ILE A 3 12.83 10.18 12.48
CA ILE A 3 11.94 9.03 12.67
C ILE A 3 12.77 7.93 13.32
N ASP A 4 12.30 7.35 14.42
CA ASP A 4 13.00 6.27 15.12
C ASP A 4 13.08 5.04 14.21
N ALA A 5 14.23 4.34 14.19
CA ALA A 5 14.46 3.23 13.27
C ALA A 5 13.49 2.06 13.50
N ALA A 6 13.05 1.88 14.75
CA ALA A 6 12.04 0.88 15.11
C ALA A 6 10.65 1.23 14.54
N GLU A 7 10.31 2.51 14.53
CA GLU A 7 9.06 3.01 13.95
C GLU A 7 9.09 2.86 12.42
N PHE A 8 10.25 3.11 11.80
CA PHE A 8 10.44 2.89 10.37
C PHE A 8 10.33 1.40 9.97
N ASP A 9 10.93 0.48 10.71
CA ASP A 9 10.86 -0.96 10.40
C ASP A 9 9.45 -1.53 10.62
N ALA A 10 8.74 -1.12 11.69
CA ALA A 10 7.35 -1.53 11.90
C ALA A 10 6.42 -1.07 10.76
N HIS A 11 6.61 0.16 10.27
CA HIS A 11 5.85 0.67 9.11
C HIS A 11 6.25 0.01 7.78
N LYS A 12 7.48 -0.48 7.66
CA LYS A 12 7.96 -1.23 6.50
C LYS A 12 7.35 -2.63 6.43
N ASP A 13 7.14 -3.29 7.56
CA ASP A 13 6.42 -4.57 7.63
C ASP A 13 4.94 -4.40 7.27
N LEU A 14 4.27 -3.36 7.77
CA LEU A 14 2.90 -3.00 7.39
C LEU A 14 2.74 -2.79 5.87
N GLY A 15 3.61 -1.98 5.26
CA GLY A 15 3.59 -1.76 3.82
C GLY A 15 3.84 -3.02 3.01
N THR A 16 4.73 -3.89 3.50
CA THR A 16 4.99 -5.19 2.87
C THR A 16 3.78 -6.11 2.98
N MET A 17 3.12 -6.16 4.14
CA MET A 17 1.96 -7.00 4.39
C MET A 17 0.76 -6.58 3.51
N ILE A 18 0.46 -5.28 3.47
CA ILE A 18 -0.62 -4.72 2.63
C ILE A 18 -0.33 -4.98 1.15
N THR A 19 0.90 -4.72 0.69
CA THR A 19 1.30 -4.99 -0.70
C THR A 19 1.16 -6.48 -1.03
N GLN A 20 1.60 -7.38 -0.15
CA GLN A 20 1.45 -8.82 -0.36
C GLN A 20 -0.02 -9.26 -0.43
N PHE A 21 -0.88 -8.70 0.43
CA PHE A 21 -2.31 -8.98 0.41
C PHE A 21 -2.93 -8.59 -0.94
N LEU A 22 -2.64 -7.37 -1.41
CA LEU A 22 -3.14 -6.87 -2.69
C LEU A 22 -2.60 -7.69 -3.86
N CYS A 23 -1.31 -8.04 -3.86
CA CYS A 23 -0.70 -8.80 -4.95
C CYS A 23 -1.06 -10.29 -4.95
N ARG A 24 -1.56 -10.84 -3.83
CA ARG A 24 -2.20 -12.16 -3.80
C ARG A 24 -3.60 -12.15 -4.41
N ASN A 25 -4.21 -10.97 -4.57
CA ASN A 25 -5.54 -10.78 -5.09
C ASN A 25 -5.55 -9.71 -6.22
N PRO A 26 -4.77 -9.87 -7.31
CA PRO A 26 -4.57 -8.84 -8.33
C PRO A 26 -5.85 -8.54 -9.14
N ASP A 27 -6.79 -9.47 -9.19
CA ASP A 27 -8.03 -9.36 -9.97
C ASP A 27 -9.09 -8.47 -9.32
N ARG A 28 -8.89 -8.04 -8.06
CA ARG A 28 -9.86 -7.27 -7.28
C ARG A 28 -9.21 -6.10 -6.56
N GLY A 29 -9.92 -4.97 -6.53
CA GLY A 29 -9.57 -3.83 -5.68
C GLY A 29 -10.22 -3.96 -4.30
N PHE A 30 -9.52 -3.52 -3.26
CA PHE A 30 -9.98 -3.56 -1.88
C PHE A 30 -9.99 -2.16 -1.28
N SER A 31 -11.02 -1.82 -0.53
CA SER A 31 -11.05 -0.58 0.25
C SER A 31 -10.08 -0.66 1.43
N ALA A 32 -9.74 0.50 2.01
CA ALA A 32 -8.92 0.54 3.23
C ALA A 32 -9.53 -0.29 4.37
N GLU A 33 -10.86 -0.26 4.50
CA GLU A 33 -11.61 -1.05 5.49
C GLU A 33 -11.49 -2.55 5.22
N GLU A 34 -11.63 -3.00 3.96
CA GLU A 34 -11.49 -4.41 3.60
C GLU A 34 -10.07 -4.93 3.85
N ILE A 35 -9.05 -4.11 3.53
CA ILE A 35 -7.65 -4.44 3.80
C ILE A 35 -7.42 -4.53 5.31
N ALA A 36 -7.91 -3.56 6.07
CA ALA A 36 -7.80 -3.53 7.53
C ALA A 36 -8.38 -4.79 8.18
N GLN A 37 -9.57 -5.21 7.75
CA GLN A 37 -10.21 -6.44 8.21
C GLN A 37 -9.41 -7.69 7.83
N ALA A 38 -8.82 -7.73 6.63
CA ALA A 38 -8.09 -8.89 6.15
C ALA A 38 -6.69 -9.03 6.77
N THR A 39 -6.02 -7.93 7.06
CA THR A 39 -4.66 -7.92 7.64
C THR A 39 -4.67 -7.77 9.16
N GLY A 40 -5.82 -7.44 9.77
CA GLY A 40 -5.94 -7.22 11.21
C GLY A 40 -5.28 -5.93 11.70
N VAL A 41 -5.15 -4.94 10.82
CA VAL A 41 -4.52 -3.64 11.12
C VAL A 41 -5.56 -2.54 11.05
N SER A 42 -5.31 -1.38 11.65
CA SER A 42 -6.27 -0.28 11.66
C SER A 42 -6.44 0.33 10.27
N GLU A 43 -7.65 0.76 9.92
CA GLU A 43 -7.90 1.46 8.65
C GLU A 43 -7.02 2.72 8.49
N GLU A 44 -6.77 3.44 9.59
CA GLU A 44 -5.87 4.61 9.59
C GLU A 44 -4.43 4.23 9.22
N ASP A 45 -3.93 3.11 9.74
CA ASP A 45 -2.61 2.58 9.39
C ASP A 45 -2.54 2.15 7.93
N VAL A 46 -3.62 1.53 7.42
CA VAL A 46 -3.75 1.16 6.00
C VAL A 46 -3.69 2.41 5.12
N ASN A 47 -4.51 3.42 5.40
CA ASN A 47 -4.56 4.65 4.62
C ASN A 47 -3.23 5.39 4.65
N ASN A 48 -2.62 5.57 5.82
CA ASN A 48 -1.31 6.21 5.95
C ASN A 48 -0.23 5.46 5.16
N THR A 49 -0.29 4.12 5.18
CA THR A 49 0.68 3.28 4.49
C THR A 49 0.46 3.30 2.98
N LEU A 50 -0.77 3.21 2.49
CA LEU A 50 -1.10 3.25 1.07
C LEU A 50 -0.82 4.62 0.45
N LEU A 51 -1.09 5.71 1.18
CA LEU A 51 -0.64 7.06 0.80
C LEU A 51 0.89 7.08 0.62
N LYS A 52 1.65 6.61 1.63
CA LYS A 52 3.12 6.54 1.54
C LYS A 52 3.63 5.63 0.42
N LEU A 53 2.96 4.51 0.15
CA LEU A 53 3.30 3.59 -0.93
C LEU A 53 3.06 4.21 -2.29
N GLY A 54 1.93 4.90 -2.50
CA GLY A 54 1.67 5.67 -3.73
C GLY A 54 2.75 6.73 -4.01
N PHE A 55 3.25 7.42 -2.97
CA PHE A 55 4.39 8.34 -3.11
C PHE A 55 5.73 7.64 -3.36
N SER A 56 5.95 6.46 -2.77
CA SER A 56 7.20 5.70 -2.91
C SER A 56 7.33 5.01 -4.28
N ASP A 57 6.20 4.60 -4.86
CA ASP A 57 6.11 4.05 -6.22
C ASP A 57 6.40 5.14 -7.27
N LEU A 58 5.90 6.35 -7.06
CA LEU A 58 6.22 7.52 -7.92
C LEU A 58 7.73 7.83 -7.88
N ALA A 59 8.34 7.82 -6.70
CA ALA A 59 9.78 8.05 -6.55
C ALA A 59 10.64 6.91 -7.15
N SER A 60 10.21 5.66 -7.03
CA SER A 60 10.91 4.50 -7.60
C SER A 60 10.77 4.42 -9.12
N ALA A 61 9.62 4.85 -9.68
CA ALA A 61 9.40 4.97 -11.12
C ALA A 61 10.33 6.03 -11.76
N ILE A 62 10.66 7.10 -11.03
CA ILE A 62 11.61 8.13 -11.47
C ILE A 62 13.07 7.62 -11.36
N ALA A 63 13.35 6.72 -10.41
CA ALA A 63 14.70 6.21 -10.12
C ALA A 63 15.14 4.99 -10.98
N GLY A 64 14.34 4.53 -11.93
CA GLY A 64 14.73 3.50 -12.91
C GLY A 64 14.99 2.08 -12.34
N ARG A 65 14.67 1.83 -11.06
CA ARG A 65 14.83 0.51 -10.45
C ARG A 65 13.58 -0.34 -10.69
N LYS A 66 13.72 -1.34 -11.57
CA LYS A 66 12.75 -2.41 -11.84
C LYS A 66 12.30 -3.12 -10.55
N LYS A 67 11.20 -2.66 -9.95
CA LYS A 67 10.23 -3.55 -9.30
C LYS A 67 8.90 -3.30 -10.00
N LYS A 68 8.39 -4.35 -10.63
CA LYS A 68 7.24 -4.38 -11.53
C LYS A 68 5.88 -4.31 -10.82
N ILE A 69 5.87 -4.09 -9.50
CA ILE A 69 4.66 -4.07 -8.69
C ILE A 69 4.28 -2.62 -8.47
N ARG A 70 3.11 -2.24 -8.97
CA ARG A 70 2.47 -0.93 -8.77
C ARG A 70 1.16 -1.14 -8.02
N ILE A 71 0.85 -0.27 -7.08
CA ILE A 71 -0.48 -0.20 -6.48
C ILE A 71 -1.24 0.92 -7.20
N GLU A 72 -2.36 0.59 -7.84
CA GLU A 72 -3.29 1.60 -8.36
C GLU A 72 -4.39 1.85 -7.32
N ASP A 73 -4.77 3.12 -7.21
CA ASP A 73 -5.92 3.57 -6.45
C ASP A 73 -7.02 4.12 -7.39
N VAL A 74 -8.27 3.78 -7.08
CA VAL A 74 -9.45 4.31 -7.78
C VAL A 74 -10.50 4.68 -6.75
N THR A 75 -10.98 5.92 -6.79
CA THR A 75 -12.09 6.37 -5.95
C THR A 75 -13.41 6.20 -6.69
N ILE A 76 -14.35 5.45 -6.10
CA ILE A 76 -15.72 5.24 -6.61
C ILE A 76 -16.68 5.64 -5.49
N ASP A 77 -17.59 6.57 -5.77
CA ASP A 77 -18.60 7.04 -4.80
C ASP A 77 -18.04 7.50 -3.44
N GLY A 78 -16.80 8.03 -3.43
CA GLY A 78 -16.11 8.50 -2.23
C GLY A 78 -15.33 7.42 -1.47
N THR A 79 -15.36 6.16 -1.92
CA THR A 79 -14.53 5.08 -1.39
C THR A 79 -13.33 4.83 -2.30
N THR A 80 -12.12 4.90 -1.74
CA THR A 80 -10.89 4.57 -2.47
C THR A 80 -10.60 3.08 -2.38
N TYR A 81 -10.43 2.46 -3.54
CA TYR A 81 -10.07 1.06 -3.71
C TYR A 81 -8.64 0.97 -4.21
N TYR A 82 -7.90 -0.01 -3.69
CA TYR A 82 -6.51 -0.23 -4.02
C TYR A 82 -6.35 -1.61 -4.63
N ARG A 83 -5.58 -1.72 -5.72
CA ARG A 83 -5.25 -3.01 -6.33
C ARG A 83 -3.78 -3.08 -6.68
N CYS A 84 -3.22 -4.29 -6.60
CA CYS A 84 -1.88 -4.55 -7.08
C CYS A 84 -1.88 -4.88 -8.57
N ILE A 85 -0.94 -4.29 -9.28
CA ILE A 85 -0.71 -4.48 -10.71
C ILE A 85 0.74 -4.84 -10.89
N SER A 86 0.96 -5.98 -11.53
CA SER A 86 2.29 -6.41 -11.92
C SER A 86 2.39 -6.33 -13.43
N ASP A 87 3.27 -5.46 -13.94
CA ASP A 87 3.66 -5.46 -15.38
C ASP A 87 4.71 -6.52 -15.66
#